data_AF-A0A523FWX6-F1
#
_entry.id   AF-A0A523FWX6-F1
#
_cell.length_a   1.000
_cell.length_b   1.000
_cell.length_c   1.000
_cell.angle_alpha   90.00
_cell.angle_beta   90.00
_cell.angle_gamma   90.00
#
_symmetry.space_group_name_H-M   'P 1'
#
loop_
_entity.id
_entity.type
_entity.pdbx_description
1 polymer ?
#
loop_
_entity_poly.entity_id
_entity_poly.type
_entity_poly.pdbx_seq_one_letter_code
_entity_poly.pdbx_strand_id
1 'polypeptide(L)'
;MVIDAHHHLWNYHYEKHQWIDDTMTSIRRDFISQFPNVICKVSGMITEADHRDWTYEQLVPYLDIVFESFGVNRLMFGSDWPVCLLAGQYNQVLSVLERYISEFSQKEKDLILRENATNFYNL
;
A
#
# COMPACT_ATOMS: atom_id res chain seq x y z
N MET A 1 5.32 -17.65 -18.29
CA MET A 1 3.90 -17.31 -18.12
C MET A 1 3.86 -15.92 -17.52
N VAL A 2 3.27 -14.95 -18.21
CA VAL A 2 3.09 -13.58 -17.70
C VAL A 2 1.64 -13.49 -17.24
N ILE A 3 1.42 -13.17 -15.97
CA ILE A 3 0.10 -12.87 -15.43
C ILE A 3 0.03 -11.36 -15.28
N ASP A 4 -0.93 -10.74 -15.96
CA ASP A 4 -1.34 -9.36 -15.73
C ASP A 4 -2.40 -9.36 -14.62
N ALA A 5 -2.15 -8.67 -13.52
CA ALA A 5 -3.04 -8.62 -12.36
C ALA A 5 -3.50 -7.19 -12.10
N HIS A 6 -4.76 -6.89 -12.42
CA HIS A 6 -5.40 -5.61 -12.16
C HIS A 6 -6.20 -5.65 -10.85
N HIS A 7 -5.83 -4.84 -9.85
CA HIS A 7 -6.54 -4.74 -8.57
C HIS A 7 -7.24 -3.38 -8.48
N HIS A 8 -8.55 -3.42 -8.21
CA HIS A 8 -9.32 -2.22 -7.90
C HIS A 8 -9.25 -1.94 -6.40
N LEU A 9 -8.89 -0.72 -6.03
CA LEU A 9 -8.86 -0.20 -4.66
C LEU A 9 -9.77 1.02 -4.62
N TRP A 10 -11.09 0.81 -4.68
CA TRP A 10 -12.05 1.90 -4.51
C TRP A 10 -13.10 1.56 -3.46
N ASN A 11 -13.66 2.61 -2.86
CA ASN A 11 -14.88 2.50 -2.07
C ASN A 11 -16.04 2.80 -3.00
N TYR A 12 -16.99 1.86 -3.09
CA TYR A 12 -18.09 2.04 -4.03
C TYR A 12 -19.01 3.15 -3.53
N HIS A 13 -19.07 4.22 -4.30
CA HIS A 13 -19.99 5.33 -4.06
C HIS A 13 -20.93 5.46 -5.25
N TYR A 14 -22.22 5.18 -5.06
CA TYR A 14 -23.20 5.19 -6.15
C TYR A 14 -23.17 6.50 -6.96
N GLU A 15 -23.11 7.63 -6.27
CA GLU A 15 -23.08 8.95 -6.89
C GLU A 15 -21.85 9.19 -7.78
N LYS A 16 -20.70 8.62 -7.43
CA LYS A 16 -19.44 8.75 -8.18
C LYS A 16 -19.27 7.66 -9.25
N HIS A 17 -20.02 6.56 -9.14
CA HIS A 17 -19.86 5.36 -9.97
C HIS A 17 -21.17 4.93 -10.63
N GLN A 18 -21.98 5.89 -11.10
CA GLN A 18 -23.27 5.63 -11.76
C GLN A 18 -23.17 4.72 -13.00
N TRP A 19 -21.97 4.56 -13.57
CA TRP A 19 -21.69 3.65 -14.68
C TRP A 19 -21.67 2.17 -14.28
N ILE A 20 -21.61 1.85 -12.98
CA ILE A 20 -21.68 0.49 -12.45
C ILE A 20 -23.15 0.12 -12.20
N ASP A 21 -23.76 -0.59 -13.15
CA ASP A 21 -25.15 -1.04 -13.03
C ASP A 21 -25.32 -2.29 -12.13
N ASP A 22 -26.57 -2.74 -11.95
CA ASP A 22 -26.91 -3.86 -11.06
C ASP A 22 -26.37 -5.21 -11.56
N THR A 23 -25.96 -5.31 -12.82
CA THR A 23 -25.40 -6.53 -13.41
C THR A 23 -23.92 -6.69 -13.10
N MET A 24 -23.23 -5.60 -12.74
CA MET A 24 -21.78 -5.54 -12.48
C MET A 24 -21.40 -5.86 -11.03
N THR A 25 -22.01 -6.90 -10.45
CA THR A 25 -21.91 -7.25 -9.01
C THR A 25 -20.47 -7.51 -8.52
N SER A 26 -19.57 -7.95 -9.40
CA SER A 26 -18.17 -8.21 -9.09
C SER A 26 -17.38 -6.96 -8.70
N ILE A 27 -17.74 -5.82 -9.28
CA ILE A 27 -17.09 -4.52 -9.10
C ILE A 27 -17.98 -3.52 -8.34
N ARG A 28 -19.27 -3.84 -8.18
CA ARG A 28 -20.24 -3.08 -7.38
C ARG A 28 -20.21 -3.48 -5.90
N ARG A 29 -19.03 -3.40 -5.31
CA ARG A 29 -18.80 -3.72 -3.90
C ARG A 29 -17.63 -2.91 -3.39
N ASP A 30 -17.52 -2.84 -2.07
CA ASP A 30 -16.33 -2.29 -1.44
C ASP A 30 -15.15 -3.26 -1.58
N PHE A 31 -13.97 -2.70 -1.76
CA PHE A 31 -12.73 -3.44 -1.98
C PHE A 31 -11.97 -3.66 -0.67
N ILE A 32 -10.90 -4.47 -0.76
CA ILE A 32 -10.22 -5.19 0.33
C ILE A 32 -9.90 -4.34 1.58
N SER A 33 -9.66 -3.04 1.41
CA SER A 33 -9.34 -2.12 2.52
C SER A 33 -10.48 -1.90 3.52
N GLN A 34 -11.75 -2.16 3.16
CA GLN A 34 -12.89 -2.01 4.09
C GLN A 34 -13.00 -3.14 5.11
N PHE A 35 -12.37 -4.29 4.88
CA PHE A 35 -12.42 -5.39 5.83
C PHE A 35 -11.48 -5.11 7.01
N PRO A 36 -11.99 -4.96 8.25
CA PRO A 36 -11.17 -4.53 9.39
C PRO A 36 -10.12 -5.56 9.80
N ASN A 37 -10.30 -6.83 9.42
CA ASN A 37 -9.37 -7.93 9.63
C ASN A 37 -8.30 -8.06 8.54
N VAL A 38 -8.26 -7.14 7.56
CA VAL A 38 -7.22 -7.10 6.52
C VAL A 38 -6.23 -5.99 6.83
N ILE A 39 -4.95 -6.35 6.81
CA ILE A 39 -3.80 -5.47 7.01
C ILE A 39 -2.98 -5.39 5.72
N CYS A 40 -2.35 -4.25 5.46
CA CYS A 40 -1.56 -4.04 4.25
C CYS A 40 -0.07 -3.87 4.59
N LYS A 41 0.78 -4.53 3.79
CA LYS A 41 2.22 -4.35 3.82
C LYS A 41 2.59 -3.28 2.79
N VAL A 42 3.26 -2.21 3.24
CA VAL A 42 3.88 -1.22 2.35
C VAL A 42 5.24 -1.80 1.95
N SER A 43 5.26 -2.51 0.82
CA SER A 43 6.41 -3.28 0.32
C SER A 43 6.39 -3.43 -1.19
N GLY A 44 7.55 -3.69 -1.81
CA GLY A 44 7.65 -4.05 -3.23
C GLY A 44 7.35 -2.92 -4.23
N MET A 45 7.06 -1.70 -3.78
CA MET A 45 6.62 -0.63 -4.67
C MET A 45 7.65 -0.23 -5.74
N ILE A 46 8.94 -0.19 -5.37
CA ILE A 46 9.99 0.24 -6.32
C ILE A 46 10.20 -0.76 -7.46
N THR A 47 9.88 -2.04 -7.24
CA THR A 47 10.01 -3.10 -8.25
C THR A 47 8.81 -3.18 -9.19
N GLU A 48 7.70 -2.50 -8.86
CA GLU A 48 6.56 -2.31 -9.77
C GLU A 48 6.71 -1.06 -10.65
N ALA A 49 7.65 -0.16 -10.32
CA ALA A 49 8.00 1.00 -11.12
C ALA A 49 9.07 0.66 -12.18
N ASP A 50 9.52 1.66 -12.95
CA ASP A 50 10.69 1.49 -13.79
C ASP A 50 11.93 1.20 -12.92
N HIS A 51 12.53 0.02 -13.08
CA HIS A 51 13.63 -0.45 -12.23
C HIS A 51 14.88 0.45 -12.27
N ARG A 52 15.03 1.29 -13.29
CA ARG A 52 16.19 2.15 -13.47
C ARG A 52 15.93 3.59 -13.05
N ASP A 53 14.74 4.10 -13.35
CA ASP A 53 14.46 5.54 -13.35
C ASP A 53 13.25 5.96 -12.50
N TRP A 54 12.84 5.13 -11.53
CA TRP A 54 11.76 5.52 -10.60
C TRP A 54 12.17 6.71 -9.72
N THR A 55 11.19 7.55 -9.35
CA THR A 55 11.38 8.66 -8.41
C THR A 55 10.44 8.55 -7.21
N TYR A 56 10.80 9.22 -6.10
CA TYR A 56 9.93 9.28 -4.92
C TYR A 56 8.56 9.84 -5.28
N GLU A 57 8.52 10.90 -6.08
CA GLU A 57 7.30 11.61 -6.46
C GLU A 57 6.34 10.73 -7.27
N GLN A 58 6.84 9.74 -8.02
CA GLN A 58 6.01 8.75 -8.71
C GLN A 58 5.37 7.73 -7.75
N LEU A 59 5.98 7.49 -6.60
CA LEU A 59 5.50 6.54 -5.60
C LEU A 59 4.46 7.17 -4.65
N VAL A 60 4.53 8.49 -4.42
CA VAL A 60 3.64 9.22 -3.50
C VAL A 60 2.15 8.97 -3.75
N PRO A 61 1.62 9.04 -4.99
CA PRO A 61 0.19 8.82 -5.21
C PRO A 61 -0.30 7.44 -4.76
N TYR A 62 0.56 6.42 -4.87
CA TYR A 62 0.23 5.06 -4.42
C TYR A 62 0.29 4.95 -2.89
N LEU A 63 1.23 5.63 -2.25
CA LEU A 63 1.30 5.74 -0.80
C LEU A 63 0.05 6.46 -0.27
N ASP A 64 -0.38 7.56 -0.89
CA ASP A 64 -1.59 8.29 -0.51
C ASP A 64 -2.82 7.37 -0.51
N ILE A 65 -3.02 6.60 -1.60
CA ILE A 65 -4.13 5.65 -1.70
C ILE A 65 -4.05 4.58 -0.61
N VAL A 66 -2.86 4.01 -0.36
CA VAL A 66 -2.67 2.96 0.65
C VAL A 66 -2.94 3.50 2.07
N PHE A 67 -2.43 4.69 2.38
CA PHE A 67 -2.59 5.33 3.69
C PHE A 67 -4.03 5.77 3.94
N GLU A 68 -4.69 6.38 2.95
CA GLU A 68 -6.11 6.74 3.02
C GLU A 68 -7.00 5.50 3.17
N SER A 69 -6.69 4.41 2.46
CA SER A 69 -7.52 3.21 2.43
C SER A 69 -7.44 2.38 3.70
N PHE A 70 -6.24 2.17 4.25
CA PHE A 70 -6.04 1.25 5.37
C PHE A 70 -5.97 1.97 6.72
N GLY A 71 -5.44 3.20 6.74
CA GLY A 71 -5.11 3.93 7.96
C GLY A 71 -3.89 3.34 8.68
N VAL A 72 -3.24 4.17 9.49
CA VAL A 72 -1.95 3.86 10.16
C VAL A 72 -1.97 2.62 11.05
N ASN A 73 -3.13 2.22 11.58
CA ASN A 73 -3.27 1.04 12.44
C ASN A 73 -3.27 -0.29 11.66
N ARG A 74 -3.32 -0.24 10.33
CA ARG A 74 -3.39 -1.42 9.47
C ARG A 74 -2.32 -1.42 8.37
N LEU A 75 -1.21 -0.73 8.62
CA LEU A 75 -0.08 -0.66 7.71
C LEU A 75 1.18 -1.16 8.40
N MET A 76 1.98 -1.95 7.70
CA MET A 76 3.29 -2.34 8.18
C MET A 76 4.35 -2.25 7.09
N PHE A 77 5.57 -1.87 7.45
CA PHE A 77 6.70 -1.86 6.52
C PHE A 77 7.12 -3.28 6.08
N GLY A 78 7.54 -3.40 4.82
CA GLY A 78 8.34 -4.53 4.36
C GLY A 78 9.28 -4.09 3.24
N SER A 79 10.56 -4.42 3.35
CA SER A 79 11.55 -4.00 2.34
C SER A 79 11.44 -4.76 1.02
N ASP A 80 10.81 -5.92 1.04
CA ASP A 80 10.84 -6.90 -0.05
C ASP A 80 12.27 -7.35 -0.45
N TRP A 81 13.20 -7.30 0.50
CA TRP A 81 14.55 -7.82 0.28
C TRP A 81 14.54 -9.36 0.17
N PRO A 82 15.30 -9.97 -0.76
CA PRO A 82 16.27 -9.35 -1.68
C PRO A 82 15.70 -8.90 -3.03
N VAL A 83 14.39 -9.06 -3.29
CA VAL A 83 13.77 -8.72 -4.58
C VAL A 83 13.90 -7.23 -4.89
N CYS A 84 13.83 -6.37 -3.88
CA CYS A 84 14.03 -4.93 -4.05
C CYS A 84 15.36 -4.56 -4.73
N LEU A 85 16.38 -5.43 -4.67
CA LEU A 85 17.67 -5.27 -5.34
C LEU A 85 17.58 -5.19 -6.88
N LEU A 86 16.44 -5.56 -7.47
CA LEU A 86 16.16 -5.38 -8.90
C LEU A 86 15.98 -3.90 -9.29
N ALA A 87 15.51 -3.07 -8.37
CA ALA A 87 15.18 -1.66 -8.62
C ALA A 87 15.87 -0.67 -7.67
N GLY A 88 16.48 -1.13 -6.58
CA GLY A 88 17.12 -0.25 -5.60
C GLY A 88 17.74 -1.01 -4.42
N GLN A 89 18.25 -0.28 -3.44
CA GLN A 89 18.86 -0.85 -2.23
C GLN A 89 17.90 -0.79 -1.04
N TYR A 90 18.16 -1.61 -0.02
CA TYR A 90 17.33 -1.67 1.20
C TYR A 90 17.10 -0.28 1.82
N ASN A 91 18.16 0.53 1.93
CA ASN A 91 18.08 1.87 2.50
C ASN A 91 17.20 2.80 1.65
N GLN A 92 17.19 2.66 0.32
CA GLN A 92 16.33 3.47 -0.54
C GLN A 92 14.86 3.14 -0.30
N VAL A 93 14.50 1.85 -0.17
CA VAL A 93 13.13 1.43 0.16
C VAL A 93 12.69 1.97 1.52
N LEU A 94 13.55 1.85 2.53
CA LEU A 94 13.27 2.41 3.86
C LEU A 94 13.10 3.93 3.82
N SER A 95 14.00 4.65 3.13
CA SER A 95 13.95 6.10 3.01
C SER A 95 12.71 6.60 2.28
N VAL A 96 12.15 5.85 1.33
CA VAL A 96 10.85 6.21 0.72
C VAL A 96 9.76 6.28 1.78
N LEU A 97 9.63 5.24 2.62
CA LEU A 97 8.61 5.22 3.65
C LEU A 97 8.89 6.24 4.76
N GLU A 98 10.13 6.34 5.24
CA GLU A 98 10.53 7.31 6.27
C GLU A 98 10.29 8.76 5.84
N ARG A 99 10.58 9.08 4.56
CA ARG A 99 10.29 10.39 3.98
C ARG A 99 8.78 10.64 3.91
N TYR A 100 8.00 9.64 3.52
CA TYR A 100 6.54 9.77 3.39
C TYR A 100 5.87 10.04 4.74
N ILE A 101 6.31 9.36 5.81
CA ILE A 101 5.74 9.50 7.15
C ILE A 101 6.45 10.56 8.01
N SER A 102 7.28 11.46 7.44
CA SER A 102 8.16 12.35 8.21
C SER A 102 7.39 13.23 9.21
N GLU A 103 6.20 13.70 8.81
CA GLU A 103 5.36 14.60 9.62
C GLU A 103 4.40 13.87 10.56
N PHE A 104 4.41 12.53 10.55
CA PHE A 104 3.53 11.73 11.41
C PHE A 104 4.06 11.74 12.85
N SER A 105 3.16 11.52 13.81
CA SER A 105 3.56 11.41 15.21
C SER A 105 4.47 10.20 15.43
N GLN A 106 5.32 10.24 16.46
CA GLN A 106 6.20 9.11 16.78
C GLN A 106 5.40 7.81 17.00
N LYS A 107 4.23 7.90 17.62
CA LYS A 107 3.33 6.77 17.83
C LYS A 107 2.86 6.13 16.52
N GLU A 108 2.50 6.95 15.53
CA GLU A 108 2.08 6.44 14.22
C GLU A 108 3.25 5.81 13.45
N LYS A 109 4.44 6.41 13.55
CA LYS A 109 5.66 5.81 12.99
C LYS A 109 5.96 4.45 13.62
N ASP A 110 5.86 4.33 14.95
CA ASP A 110 6.09 3.07 15.67
C ASP A 110 5.06 2.00 15.29
N LEU A 111 3.79 2.38 15.09
CA LEU A 111 2.75 1.49 14.57
C LEU A 111 3.15 0.87 13.23
N ILE A 112 3.53 1.72 12.27
CA ILE A 112 3.83 1.33 10.89
C ILE A 112 5.15 0.53 10.79
N LEU A 113 6.17 0.97 11.53
CA LEU A 113 7.51 0.37 11.44
C LEU A 113 7.67 -0.91 12.28
N ARG A 114 6.80 -1.13 13.29
CA ARG A 114 6.97 -2.26 14.21
C ARG A 114 5.66 -2.82 14.76
N GLU A 115 4.85 -2.03 15.45
CA GLU A 115 3.82 -2.57 16.34
C GLU A 115 2.72 -3.33 15.59
N ASN A 116 2.32 -2.86 14.41
CA ASN A 116 1.32 -3.56 13.61
C ASN A 116 1.80 -4.95 13.18
N ALA A 117 3.09 -5.10 12.85
CA ALA A 117 3.67 -6.40 12.53
C ALA A 117 3.78 -7.28 13.77
N THR A 118 4.25 -6.73 14.91
CA THR A 118 4.31 -7.44 16.19
C THR A 118 2.95 -8.00 16.60
N ASN A 119 1.91 -7.18 16.53
CA ASN A 119 0.55 -7.57 16.89
C ASN A 119 -0.04 -8.60 15.93
N PHE A 120 0.15 -8.41 14.61
CA PHE A 120 -0.41 -9.31 13.60
C PHE A 120 0.25 -10.69 13.59
N TYR A 121 1.58 -10.74 13.71
CA TYR A 121 2.34 -12.00 13.69
C TYR A 121 2.57 -12.61 15.09
N ASN A 122 2.12 -11.94 16.16
CA ASN A 122 2.30 -12.37 17.55
C ASN A 122 3.79 -12.62 17.91
N LEU A 123 4.62 -11.60 17.69
CA LEU A 123 6.07 -11.60 17.92
C LEU A 123 6.49 -11.18 19.32
#